data_AF-A0A845R4E0-F1
#
_entry.id   AF-A0A845R4E0-F1
#
_cell.length_a   1.000
_cell.length_b   1.000
_cell.length_c   1.000
_cell.angle_alpha   90.00
_cell.angle_beta   90.00
_cell.angle_gamma   90.00
#
_symmetry.space_group_name_H-M   'P 1'
#
loop_
_entity.id
_entity.type
_entity.pdbx_description
1 polymer ?
#
loop_
_entity_poly.entity_id
_entity_poly.type
_entity_poly.pdbx_seq_one_letter_code
_entity_poly.pdbx_strand_id
1 'polypeptide(L)'
;MDILLFIVGISGFVASLLFLLVYSIQKESKKKPLMLMGISIVLFTLSLFMNSSDIDTEADKESVEEEKEVETSNNDNEDNDNEVETNTSTDDIQGKDEGTVNIQTDTNVEEVNPEEEKEREEDQKKQEAANEEENEAEKKQREIESDKFNIKTAIKDRIDEGDYTNVTIDSITINENLGTEEDRDYIALVNLDFNVKNTRNTGNKVMRMYSDDLAATLANKGIKNLAEIAIFLKDEYNDRSVKYAYEYKNNGFYIMDIAGE
;
A
#
# COMPACT_ATOMS: atom_id res chain seq x y z
N MET A 1 -0.36 54.59 11.97
CA MET A 1 1.12 54.46 11.94
C MET A 1 1.56 53.23 11.12
N ASP A 2 0.81 52.87 10.10
CA ASP A 2 0.48 51.45 9.89
C ASP A 2 1.36 50.82 8.81
N ILE A 3 1.82 51.65 7.86
CA ILE A 3 2.81 51.31 6.84
C ILE A 3 4.14 50.90 7.49
N LEU A 4 4.58 51.56 8.56
CA LEU A 4 5.81 51.18 9.28
C LEU A 4 5.65 49.82 9.97
N LEU A 5 4.49 49.58 10.59
CA LEU A 5 4.20 48.30 11.25
C LEU A 5 4.14 47.15 10.24
N PHE A 6 3.56 47.40 9.05
CA PHE A 6 3.51 46.46 7.92
C PHE A 6 4.89 46.16 7.34
N ILE A 7 5.74 47.17 7.15
CA ILE A 7 7.15 46.99 6.68
C ILE A 7 7.95 46.15 7.69
N VAL A 8 7.83 46.44 8.99
CA VAL A 8 8.47 45.64 10.04
C VAL A 8 7.97 44.19 10.02
N GLY A 9 6.65 43.97 9.91
CA GLY A 9 6.05 42.65 9.79
C GLY A 9 6.59 41.84 8.60
N ILE A 10 6.63 42.43 7.40
CA ILE A 10 7.21 41.80 6.20
C ILE A 10 8.69 41.48 6.41
N SER A 11 9.48 42.40 6.99
CA SER A 11 10.91 42.17 7.22
C SER A 11 11.17 40.99 8.16
N GLY A 12 10.37 40.84 9.22
CA GLY A 12 10.44 39.70 10.14
C GLY A 12 10.01 38.38 9.49
N PHE A 13 8.96 38.41 8.66
CA PHE A 13 8.51 37.23 7.92
C PHE A 13 9.57 36.73 6.93
N VAL A 14 10.15 37.62 6.12
CA VAL A 14 11.23 37.28 5.16
C VAL A 14 12.47 36.76 5.89
N ALA A 15 12.88 37.38 7.00
CA ALA A 15 14.01 36.90 7.81
C ALA A 15 13.76 35.50 8.37
N SER A 16 12.56 35.21 8.88
CA SER A 16 12.16 33.89 9.37
C SER A 16 12.21 32.83 8.26
N LEU A 17 11.69 33.15 7.07
CA LEU A 17 11.65 32.24 5.91
C LEU A 17 13.05 31.90 5.39
N LEU A 18 13.96 32.89 5.35
CA LEU A 18 15.38 32.67 5.04
C LEU A 18 16.06 31.77 6.08
N PHE A 19 15.79 31.97 7.37
CA PHE A 19 16.34 31.13 8.44
C PHE A 19 15.86 29.67 8.31
N LEU A 20 14.59 29.47 7.92
CA LEU A 20 13.98 28.16 7.66
C LEU A 20 14.63 27.45 6.47
N LEU A 21 14.95 28.17 5.39
CA LEU A 21 15.66 27.63 4.22
C LEU A 21 17.10 27.21 4.58
N VAL A 22 17.87 28.07 5.26
CA VAL A 22 19.24 27.73 5.70
C VAL A 22 19.23 26.52 6.64
N TYR A 23 18.30 26.49 7.59
CA TYR A 23 18.15 25.37 8.53
C TYR A 23 17.73 24.06 7.82
N SER A 24 16.92 24.14 6.76
CA SER A 24 16.55 22.97 5.95
C SER A 24 17.74 22.40 5.17
N ILE A 25 18.59 23.26 4.61
CA ILE A 25 19.76 22.86 3.81
C ILE A 25 20.90 22.30 4.67
N GLN A 26 21.10 22.82 5.89
CA GLN A 26 22.21 22.39 6.77
C GLN A 26 21.96 21.07 7.53
N LYS A 27 20.77 20.47 7.39
CA LYS A 27 20.33 19.40 8.30
C LYS A 27 20.66 17.98 7.80
N GLU A 28 21.95 17.68 7.75
CA GLU A 28 22.37 16.30 8.00
C GLU A 28 22.07 15.87 9.45
N SER A 29 22.13 14.56 9.70
CA SER A 29 21.49 13.87 10.82
C SER A 29 21.67 14.47 12.23
N LYS A 30 20.60 15.11 12.75
CA LYS A 30 20.15 14.94 14.16
C LYS A 30 18.66 15.28 14.35
N LYS A 31 17.98 14.45 15.16
CA LYS A 31 16.59 14.66 15.64
C LYS A 31 16.63 15.52 16.94
N LYS A 32 15.54 16.23 17.27
CA LYS A 32 15.35 17.20 18.40
C LYS A 32 15.77 18.67 18.12
N PRO A 33 15.04 19.39 17.24
CA PRO A 33 14.32 20.55 17.80
C PRO A 33 12.87 20.73 17.29
N LEU A 34 12.33 19.79 16.52
CA LEU A 34 11.00 19.90 15.87
C LEU A 34 9.84 20.20 16.87
N MET A 35 9.93 19.71 18.10
CA MET A 35 8.91 19.90 19.14
C MET A 35 8.64 21.38 19.51
N LEU A 36 9.61 22.27 19.38
CA LEU A 36 9.42 23.68 19.78
C LEU A 36 8.57 24.45 18.76
N MET A 37 8.56 24.03 17.49
CA MET A 37 7.88 24.71 16.39
C MET A 37 6.38 24.38 16.30
N GLY A 38 5.96 23.20 16.77
CA GLY A 38 4.52 22.86 16.83
C GLY A 38 3.75 23.69 17.86
N ILE A 39 4.39 24.03 18.99
CA ILE A 39 3.75 24.73 20.11
C ILE A 39 3.32 26.15 19.72
N SER A 40 4.13 26.89 18.95
CA SER A 40 3.76 28.24 18.50
C SER A 40 2.59 28.24 17.51
N ILE A 41 2.48 27.21 16.66
CA ILE A 41 1.36 27.07 15.72
C ILE A 41 0.05 26.77 16.48
N VAL A 42 0.08 25.87 17.46
CA VAL A 42 -1.09 25.53 18.30
C VAL A 42 -1.56 26.73 19.14
N LEU A 43 -0.64 27.54 19.67
CA LEU A 43 -1.00 28.77 20.39
C LEU A 43 -1.61 29.83 19.45
N PHE A 44 -1.15 29.90 18.20
CA PHE A 44 -1.69 30.84 17.21
C PHE A 44 -3.11 30.46 16.75
N THR A 45 -3.41 29.16 16.56
CA THR A 45 -4.77 28.72 16.19
C THR A 45 -5.76 28.90 17.34
N LEU A 46 -5.38 28.58 18.58
CA LEU A 46 -6.22 28.82 19.76
C LEU A 46 -6.57 30.32 19.94
N SER A 47 -5.67 31.22 19.55
CA SER A 47 -5.88 32.68 19.61
C SER A 47 -6.97 33.18 18.65
N LEU A 48 -7.36 32.41 17.63
CA LEU A 48 -8.37 32.80 16.64
C LEU A 48 -9.80 32.31 16.99
N PHE A 49 -9.94 31.32 17.88
CA PHE A 49 -11.23 30.71 18.20
C PHE A 49 -11.94 31.30 19.44
N MET A 50 -11.32 32.21 20.19
CA MET A 50 -11.93 32.83 21.40
C MET A 50 -12.82 34.06 21.13
N ASN A 51 -13.21 34.35 19.87
CA ASN A 51 -13.97 35.55 19.52
C ASN A 51 -15.34 35.25 18.86
N SER A 52 -16.14 34.39 19.49
CA SER A 52 -17.59 34.31 19.28
C SER A 52 -18.25 33.71 20.53
N SER A 53 -19.14 34.46 21.19
CA SER A 53 -19.79 34.02 22.44
C SER A 53 -21.23 34.53 22.55
N ASP A 54 -22.16 33.70 22.11
CA ASP A 54 -23.60 33.68 22.41
C ASP A 54 -23.97 32.17 22.47
N ILE A 55 -24.65 31.59 23.48
CA ILE A 55 -26.05 31.81 23.94
C ILE A 55 -27.02 31.35 22.83
N ASP A 56 -27.90 30.35 22.97
CA ASP A 56 -28.59 29.65 24.11
C ASP A 56 -28.63 28.10 23.84
N THR A 57 -28.73 27.13 24.77
CA THR A 57 -29.69 26.77 25.86
C THR A 57 -30.81 25.79 25.43
N GLU A 58 -31.15 24.83 26.31
CA GLU A 58 -32.17 23.75 26.21
C GLU A 58 -31.96 22.60 25.17
N ALA A 59 -32.61 21.43 25.25
CA ALA A 59 -32.84 20.43 26.33
C ALA A 59 -33.79 19.31 25.81
N ASP A 60 -33.82 18.14 26.49
CA ASP A 60 -34.81 17.03 26.35
C ASP A 60 -34.88 16.26 24.98
N LYS A 61 -35.35 15.01 24.87
CA LYS A 61 -35.40 13.80 25.77
C LYS A 61 -35.92 12.58 24.94
N GLU A 62 -35.48 11.34 25.29
CA GLU A 62 -36.15 10.01 25.04
C GLU A 62 -36.60 9.65 23.58
N SER A 63 -36.96 8.43 23.16
CA SER A 63 -37.02 7.01 23.64
C SER A 63 -36.79 6.10 22.40
N VAL A 64 -36.02 4.99 22.37
CA VAL A 64 -36.22 3.60 22.91
C VAL A 64 -37.27 2.74 22.16
N GLU A 65 -36.94 1.44 21.97
CA GLU A 65 -37.58 0.29 21.24
C GLU A 65 -36.93 -0.03 19.85
N GLU A 66 -36.49 -1.25 19.48
CA GLU A 66 -37.09 -2.63 19.49
C GLU A 66 -38.27 -2.78 18.50
N GLU A 67 -38.49 -3.86 17.71
CA GLU A 67 -37.81 -5.16 17.44
C GLU A 67 -38.07 -5.54 15.92
N LYS A 68 -37.77 -6.67 15.25
CA LYS A 68 -37.27 -8.04 15.54
C LYS A 68 -36.57 -8.66 14.28
N GLU A 69 -36.02 -9.88 14.41
CA GLU A 69 -35.52 -10.77 13.36
C GLU A 69 -36.60 -11.37 12.43
N VAL A 70 -36.19 -11.87 11.24
CA VAL A 70 -36.80 -13.01 10.53
C VAL A 70 -35.70 -13.83 9.83
N GLU A 71 -35.52 -15.10 10.21
CA GLU A 71 -34.75 -16.11 9.47
C GLU A 71 -35.58 -16.76 8.35
N THR A 72 -34.97 -17.55 7.45
CA THR A 72 -35.24 -19.01 7.29
C THR A 72 -34.92 -19.55 5.87
N SER A 73 -33.83 -20.33 5.79
CA SER A 73 -33.61 -21.57 5.00
C SER A 73 -33.68 -21.68 3.45
N ASN A 74 -32.61 -22.30 2.95
CA ASN A 74 -32.53 -23.49 2.06
C ASN A 74 -33.17 -23.50 0.66
N ASN A 75 -32.41 -24.00 -0.32
CA ASN A 75 -32.67 -25.35 -0.86
C ASN A 75 -31.38 -26.01 -1.42
N ASP A 76 -31.41 -27.34 -1.55
CA ASP A 76 -30.25 -28.20 -1.86
C ASP A 76 -30.17 -28.64 -3.36
N ASN A 77 -29.26 -29.58 -3.65
CA ASN A 77 -29.11 -30.43 -4.86
C ASN A 77 -28.45 -29.76 -6.11
N GLU A 78 -27.79 -30.51 -7.02
CA GLU A 78 -27.67 -31.98 -7.18
C GLU A 78 -26.30 -32.39 -7.81
N ASP A 79 -25.90 -33.65 -7.62
CA ASP A 79 -24.68 -34.24 -8.21
C ASP A 79 -24.79 -34.49 -9.72
N ASN A 80 -23.64 -34.69 -10.40
CA ASN A 80 -23.48 -35.82 -11.32
C ASN A 80 -22.01 -36.20 -11.61
N ASP A 81 -21.82 -37.48 -11.93
CA ASP A 81 -20.55 -38.18 -12.09
C ASP A 81 -20.07 -38.29 -13.56
N ASN A 82 -18.98 -39.06 -13.74
CA ASN A 82 -18.50 -39.73 -14.96
C ASN A 82 -17.61 -38.92 -15.91
N GLU A 83 -16.65 -39.53 -16.61
CA GLU A 83 -15.73 -40.66 -16.33
C GLU A 83 -14.72 -40.71 -17.51
N VAL A 84 -13.57 -41.39 -17.32
CA VAL A 84 -12.92 -42.37 -18.23
C VAL A 84 -13.15 -42.21 -19.76
N GLU A 85 -12.13 -42.18 -20.64
CA GLU A 85 -11.03 -43.15 -20.73
C GLU A 85 -9.74 -42.63 -21.41
N THR A 86 -8.66 -43.41 -21.24
CA THR A 86 -7.40 -43.32 -22.01
C THR A 86 -7.57 -43.65 -23.49
N ASN A 87 -6.58 -43.28 -24.34
CA ASN A 87 -5.84 -44.31 -25.08
C ASN A 87 -4.50 -43.85 -25.68
N THR A 88 -3.60 -44.81 -25.84
CA THR A 88 -2.27 -44.70 -26.44
C THR A 88 -2.29 -44.89 -27.96
N SER A 89 -1.31 -44.31 -28.68
CA SER A 89 -0.47 -45.12 -29.57
C SER A 89 0.91 -44.50 -29.78
N THR A 90 1.91 -45.35 -29.89
CA THR A 90 3.22 -45.08 -30.49
C THR A 90 3.15 -45.15 -32.01
N ASP A 91 4.15 -44.58 -32.70
CA ASP A 91 4.74 -45.17 -33.90
C ASP A 91 6.20 -44.71 -34.03
N ASP A 92 7.07 -45.60 -34.53
CA ASP A 92 8.50 -45.36 -34.75
C ASP A 92 8.76 -44.61 -36.07
N ILE A 93 9.98 -44.06 -36.24
CA ILE A 93 10.82 -44.43 -37.40
C ILE A 93 12.30 -44.06 -37.18
N GLN A 94 13.16 -44.90 -37.74
CA GLN A 94 14.61 -44.93 -37.57
C GLN A 94 15.31 -44.11 -38.68
N GLY A 95 16.31 -43.29 -38.32
CA GLY A 95 17.14 -42.53 -39.26
C GLY A 95 18.58 -42.42 -38.78
N LYS A 96 19.54 -42.81 -39.63
CA LYS A 96 20.97 -42.90 -39.30
C LYS A 96 21.77 -42.26 -40.44
N ASP A 97 22.70 -41.36 -40.12
CA ASP A 97 23.86 -41.13 -40.97
C ASP A 97 25.08 -40.59 -40.18
N GLU A 98 26.28 -40.80 -40.72
CA GLU A 98 27.56 -40.50 -40.05
C GLU A 98 28.35 -39.44 -40.86
N GLY A 99 28.59 -38.27 -40.26
CA GLY A 99 29.26 -37.14 -40.95
C GLY A 99 30.42 -36.56 -40.14
N THR A 100 31.66 -36.89 -40.50
CA THR A 100 32.87 -36.32 -39.90
C THR A 100 33.26 -34.99 -40.54
N VAL A 101 33.48 -33.95 -39.72
CA VAL A 101 34.03 -32.66 -40.16
C VAL A 101 35.33 -32.40 -39.43
N ASN A 102 36.42 -32.31 -40.18
CA ASN A 102 37.73 -31.93 -39.68
C ASN A 102 37.82 -30.39 -39.67
N ILE A 103 38.16 -29.80 -38.52
CA ILE A 103 38.49 -28.36 -38.44
C ILE A 103 39.97 -28.25 -38.05
N GLN A 104 40.79 -27.79 -38.99
CA GLN A 104 42.14 -27.33 -38.71
C GLN A 104 42.05 -25.88 -38.22
N THR A 105 42.46 -25.63 -36.98
CA THR A 105 42.64 -24.27 -36.46
C THR A 105 44.11 -23.89 -36.63
N ASP A 106 44.42 -23.07 -37.62
CA ASP A 106 45.76 -22.47 -37.76
C ASP A 106 45.98 -21.46 -36.63
N THR A 107 46.81 -21.84 -35.65
CA THR A 107 47.10 -21.03 -34.47
C THR A 107 48.09 -19.90 -34.80
N ASN A 108 47.58 -18.79 -35.33
CA ASN A 108 48.34 -17.56 -35.42
C ASN A 108 48.43 -16.89 -34.04
N VAL A 109 49.55 -17.10 -33.33
CA VAL A 109 49.83 -16.41 -32.07
C VAL A 109 50.38 -15.02 -32.36
N GLU A 110 49.51 -14.01 -32.34
CA GLU A 110 49.98 -12.64 -32.14
C GLU A 110 50.48 -12.50 -30.69
N GLU A 111 51.62 -11.83 -30.52
CA GLU A 111 52.27 -11.64 -29.22
C GLU A 111 51.53 -10.53 -28.44
N VAL A 112 50.47 -10.92 -27.73
CA VAL A 112 49.62 -10.00 -26.95
C VAL A 112 50.45 -9.29 -25.89
N ASN A 113 50.34 -7.96 -25.82
CA ASN A 113 50.99 -7.16 -24.79
C ASN A 113 50.33 -7.44 -23.41
N PRO A 114 51.08 -7.96 -22.40
CA PRO A 114 50.52 -8.34 -21.10
C PRO A 114 50.04 -7.17 -20.22
N GLU A 115 50.21 -5.91 -20.66
CA GLU A 115 49.53 -4.75 -20.06
C GLU A 115 48.12 -4.54 -20.66
N GLU A 116 47.94 -4.67 -21.97
CA GLU A 116 46.60 -4.59 -22.60
C GLU A 116 45.70 -5.76 -22.20
N GLU A 117 46.26 -6.96 -22.01
CA GLU A 117 45.50 -8.13 -21.57
C GLU A 117 44.89 -7.91 -20.17
N LYS A 118 45.59 -7.18 -19.30
CA LYS A 118 45.10 -6.82 -17.96
C LYS A 118 44.05 -5.73 -17.96
N GLU A 119 44.21 -4.67 -18.75
CA GLU A 119 43.15 -3.66 -18.89
C GLU A 119 41.86 -4.30 -19.42
N ARG A 120 41.96 -5.21 -20.40
CA ARG A 120 40.80 -5.96 -20.92
C ARG A 120 40.18 -6.89 -19.88
N GLU A 121 40.97 -7.55 -19.03
CA GLU A 121 40.47 -8.36 -17.91
C GLU A 121 39.77 -7.52 -16.83
N GLU A 122 40.23 -6.31 -16.54
CA GLU A 122 39.57 -5.42 -15.56
C GLU A 122 38.28 -4.82 -16.12
N ASP A 123 38.27 -4.37 -17.38
CA ASP A 123 37.05 -3.86 -18.03
C ASP A 123 36.00 -4.96 -18.23
N GLN A 124 36.38 -6.21 -18.52
CA GLN A 124 35.45 -7.34 -18.61
C GLN A 124 34.78 -7.61 -17.25
N LYS A 125 35.55 -7.78 -16.16
CA LYS A 125 35.01 -8.00 -14.81
C LYS A 125 34.09 -6.87 -14.34
N LYS A 126 34.36 -5.65 -14.80
CA LYS A 126 33.57 -4.45 -14.49
C LYS A 126 32.27 -4.38 -15.30
N GLN A 127 32.23 -4.91 -16.52
CA GLN A 127 31.01 -5.09 -17.30
C GLN A 127 30.18 -6.27 -16.77
N GLU A 128 30.83 -7.37 -16.37
CA GLU A 128 30.17 -8.52 -15.73
C GLU A 128 29.48 -8.09 -14.43
N ALA A 129 30.18 -7.42 -13.51
CA ALA A 129 29.59 -6.90 -12.28
C ALA A 129 28.44 -5.92 -12.52
N ALA A 130 28.55 -5.02 -13.50
CA ALA A 130 27.47 -4.08 -13.83
C ALA A 130 26.23 -4.81 -14.39
N ASN A 131 26.42 -5.84 -15.23
CA ASN A 131 25.33 -6.67 -15.74
C ASN A 131 24.69 -7.50 -14.62
N GLU A 132 25.47 -7.98 -13.64
CA GLU A 132 24.93 -8.70 -12.46
C GLU A 132 24.08 -7.77 -11.57
N GLU A 133 24.56 -6.54 -11.28
CA GLU A 133 23.79 -5.53 -10.54
C GLU A 133 22.49 -5.14 -11.27
N GLU A 134 22.51 -4.98 -12.59
CA GLU A 134 21.32 -4.66 -13.39
C GLU A 134 20.30 -5.82 -13.39
N ASN A 135 20.76 -7.07 -13.55
CA ASN A 135 19.89 -8.25 -13.48
C ASN A 135 19.27 -8.46 -12.08
N GLU A 136 20.02 -8.22 -11.01
CA GLU A 136 19.49 -8.30 -9.64
C GLU A 136 18.45 -7.19 -9.37
N ALA A 137 18.71 -5.97 -9.83
CA ALA A 137 17.76 -4.87 -9.75
C ALA A 137 16.46 -5.15 -10.52
N GLU A 138 16.54 -5.62 -11.77
CA GLU A 138 15.35 -6.04 -12.53
C GLU A 138 14.59 -7.20 -11.87
N LYS A 139 15.31 -8.16 -11.29
CA LYS A 139 14.70 -9.30 -10.59
C LYS A 139 13.90 -8.80 -9.38
N LYS A 140 14.52 -7.96 -8.54
CA LYS A 140 13.87 -7.36 -7.37
C LYS A 140 12.66 -6.50 -7.74
N GLN A 141 12.76 -5.70 -8.81
CA GLN A 141 11.63 -4.90 -9.31
C GLN A 141 10.43 -5.79 -9.72
N ARG A 142 10.68 -6.90 -10.42
CA ARG A 142 9.63 -7.87 -10.79
C ARG A 142 9.00 -8.57 -9.59
N GLU A 143 9.79 -8.87 -8.56
CA GLU A 143 9.29 -9.44 -7.29
C GLU A 143 8.38 -8.42 -6.56
N ILE A 144 8.79 -7.16 -6.47
CA ILE A 144 7.99 -6.06 -5.89
C ILE A 144 6.69 -5.82 -6.67
N GLU A 145 6.71 -5.86 -8.00
CA GLU A 145 5.51 -5.69 -8.82
C GLU A 145 4.55 -6.88 -8.70
N SER A 146 5.08 -8.10 -8.63
CA SER A 146 4.30 -9.32 -8.38
C SER A 146 3.59 -9.26 -7.03
N ASP A 147 4.28 -8.90 -5.95
CA ASP A 147 3.70 -8.78 -4.61
C ASP A 147 2.61 -7.70 -4.55
N LYS A 148 2.87 -6.50 -5.09
CA LYS A 148 1.89 -5.42 -5.18
C LYS A 148 0.66 -5.84 -5.99
N PHE A 149 0.84 -6.64 -7.05
CA PHE A 149 -0.26 -7.22 -7.81
C PHE A 149 -1.04 -8.25 -6.98
N ASN A 150 -0.37 -9.20 -6.33
CA ASN A 150 -1.00 -10.26 -5.54
C ASN A 150 -1.84 -9.70 -4.38
N ILE A 151 -1.31 -8.71 -3.65
CA ILE A 151 -2.03 -8.03 -2.57
C ILE A 151 -3.26 -7.29 -3.11
N LYS A 152 -3.09 -6.54 -4.22
CA LYS A 152 -4.17 -5.75 -4.84
C LYS A 152 -5.28 -6.61 -5.43
N THR A 153 -4.93 -7.76 -6.01
CA THR A 153 -5.89 -8.77 -6.48
C THR A 153 -6.62 -9.39 -5.29
N ALA A 154 -5.92 -9.88 -4.26
CA ALA A 154 -6.55 -10.46 -3.07
C ALA A 154 -7.56 -9.53 -2.36
N ILE A 155 -7.32 -8.21 -2.37
CA ILE A 155 -8.26 -7.17 -1.91
C ILE A 155 -9.47 -7.06 -2.85
N LYS A 156 -9.24 -6.95 -4.17
CA LYS A 156 -10.30 -6.85 -5.18
C LYS A 156 -11.23 -8.06 -5.12
N ASP A 157 -10.69 -9.28 -5.22
CA ASP A 157 -11.49 -10.49 -5.21
C ASP A 157 -12.41 -10.54 -3.97
N ARG A 158 -11.91 -10.15 -2.79
CA ARG A 158 -12.73 -10.23 -1.56
C ARG A 158 -13.94 -9.29 -1.59
N ILE A 159 -13.80 -8.14 -2.25
CA ILE A 159 -14.87 -7.15 -2.41
C ILE A 159 -15.79 -7.56 -3.57
N ASP A 160 -15.23 -7.87 -4.73
CA ASP A 160 -15.96 -8.18 -5.97
C ASP A 160 -16.71 -9.53 -5.90
N GLU A 161 -16.18 -10.53 -5.18
CA GLU A 161 -16.81 -11.85 -4.94
C GLU A 161 -17.61 -11.90 -3.62
N GLY A 162 -17.68 -10.80 -2.85
CA GLY A 162 -18.20 -10.77 -1.49
C GLY A 162 -19.54 -10.07 -1.30
N ASP A 163 -20.08 -10.14 -0.07
CA ASP A 163 -21.32 -9.46 0.35
C ASP A 163 -21.19 -7.92 0.49
N TYR A 164 -20.21 -7.32 -0.20
CA TYR A 164 -19.89 -5.89 -0.27
C TYR A 164 -20.89 -5.14 -1.18
N THR A 165 -22.15 -5.57 -1.14
CA THR A 165 -23.28 -5.23 -2.03
C THR A 165 -23.61 -3.73 -2.16
N ASN A 166 -22.98 -2.86 -1.37
CA ASN A 166 -23.23 -1.42 -1.36
C ASN A 166 -21.94 -0.57 -1.28
N VAL A 167 -20.79 -1.14 -1.61
CA VAL A 167 -19.49 -0.45 -1.62
C VAL A 167 -18.85 -0.57 -3.00
N THR A 168 -18.31 0.52 -3.53
CA THR A 168 -17.56 0.53 -4.79
C THR A 168 -16.11 0.94 -4.56
N ILE A 169 -15.17 0.29 -5.24
CA ILE A 169 -13.74 0.59 -5.15
C ILE A 169 -13.45 1.85 -5.98
N ASP A 170 -13.04 2.94 -5.32
CA ASP A 170 -12.41 4.09 -5.98
C ASP A 170 -10.96 3.75 -6.35
N SER A 171 -10.15 3.36 -5.36
CA SER A 171 -8.74 3.09 -5.57
C SER A 171 -8.12 2.14 -4.54
N ILE A 172 -7.13 1.37 -5.00
CA ILE A 172 -6.26 0.52 -4.17
C ILE A 172 -4.82 0.83 -4.52
N THR A 173 -4.04 1.24 -3.53
CA THR A 173 -2.62 1.62 -3.65
C THR A 173 -1.81 0.78 -2.68
N ILE A 174 -0.81 0.05 -3.17
CA ILE A 174 0.11 -0.75 -2.36
C ILE A 174 1.48 -0.07 -2.39
N ASN A 175 1.92 0.42 -1.24
CA ASN A 175 3.20 1.12 -1.06
C ASN A 175 4.21 0.22 -0.33
N GLU A 176 5.50 0.45 -0.55
CA GLU A 176 6.55 -0.22 0.21
C GLU A 176 6.72 0.40 1.62
N ASN A 177 6.87 -0.46 2.63
CA ASN A 177 7.08 -0.12 4.02
C ASN A 177 8.57 0.10 4.31
N LEU A 178 9.15 1.14 3.70
CA LEU A 178 10.58 1.49 3.78
C LEU A 178 11.06 1.93 5.19
N GLY A 179 10.30 1.63 6.25
CA GLY A 179 10.57 1.99 7.64
C GLY A 179 10.84 0.80 8.58
N THR A 180 10.73 -0.45 8.12
CA THR A 180 10.85 -1.65 8.95
C THR A 180 11.94 -2.62 8.45
N GLU A 181 12.68 -3.24 9.38
CA GLU A 181 13.62 -4.34 9.11
C GLU A 181 12.95 -5.73 9.23
N GLU A 182 11.64 -5.81 8.97
CA GLU A 182 10.85 -7.05 9.04
C GLU A 182 10.47 -7.55 7.63
N ASP A 183 10.12 -8.84 7.51
CA ASP A 183 9.66 -9.54 6.28
C ASP A 183 8.28 -9.04 5.75
N ARG A 184 7.94 -7.77 5.98
CA ARG A 184 6.59 -7.19 5.87
C ARG A 184 6.64 -5.84 5.16
N ASP A 185 7.11 -5.92 3.93
CA ASP A 185 7.51 -4.81 3.06
C ASP A 185 6.36 -3.95 2.51
N TYR A 186 5.08 -4.17 2.85
CA TYR A 186 3.97 -3.43 2.23
C TYR A 186 2.94 -2.82 3.18
N ILE A 187 2.35 -1.71 2.73
CA ILE A 187 1.17 -1.06 3.31
C ILE A 187 0.11 -0.86 2.22
N ALA A 188 -1.13 -1.27 2.50
CA ALA A 188 -2.28 -1.11 1.59
C ALA A 188 -3.15 0.10 1.99
N LEU A 189 -3.45 0.95 1.02
CA LEU A 189 -4.45 2.01 1.14
C LEU A 189 -5.63 1.66 0.23
N VAL A 190 -6.83 1.54 0.79
CA VAL A 190 -8.04 1.12 0.09
C VAL A 190 -9.12 2.19 0.27
N ASN A 191 -9.53 2.84 -0.82
CA ASN A 191 -10.59 3.85 -0.81
C ASN A 191 -11.86 3.28 -1.45
N LEU A 192 -12.97 3.37 -0.72
CA LEU A 192 -14.27 2.84 -1.10
C LEU A 192 -15.37 3.92 -0.96
N ASP A 193 -16.32 3.99 -1.89
CA ASP A 193 -17.55 4.77 -1.71
C ASP A 193 -18.65 3.87 -1.12
N PHE A 194 -19.24 4.26 0.03
CA PHE A 194 -20.30 3.53 0.72
C PHE A 194 -21.66 4.22 0.49
N ASN A 195 -22.48 3.61 -0.35
CA ASN A 195 -23.61 4.28 -0.99
C ASN A 195 -24.97 3.83 -0.42
N VAL A 196 -25.05 3.55 0.89
CA VAL A 196 -26.30 3.17 1.58
C VAL A 196 -26.92 4.35 2.31
N LYS A 197 -28.22 4.54 2.11
CA LYS A 197 -29.06 5.38 2.97
C LYS A 197 -29.23 4.75 4.36
N ASN A 198 -28.30 5.04 5.26
CA ASN A 198 -28.25 4.54 6.64
C ASN A 198 -28.07 5.69 7.64
N THR A 199 -28.50 5.48 8.90
CA THR A 199 -28.11 6.39 10.00
C THR A 199 -26.60 6.31 10.22
N ARG A 200 -25.96 7.39 10.69
CA ARG A 200 -24.52 7.42 11.04
C ARG A 200 -24.05 6.19 11.83
N ASN A 201 -24.81 5.80 12.86
CA ASN A 201 -24.53 4.64 13.72
C ASN A 201 -24.64 3.31 12.96
N THR A 202 -25.70 3.12 12.16
CA THR A 202 -25.84 1.93 11.29
C THR A 202 -24.73 1.87 10.24
N GLY A 203 -24.38 3.01 9.65
CA GLY A 203 -23.28 3.17 8.71
C GLY A 203 -21.95 2.74 9.29
N ASN A 204 -21.58 3.24 10.49
CA ASN A 204 -20.36 2.82 11.19
C ASN A 204 -20.30 1.30 11.35
N LYS A 205 -21.37 0.68 11.82
CA LYS A 205 -21.42 -0.79 12.03
C LYS A 205 -21.19 -1.56 10.73
N VAL A 206 -21.82 -1.18 9.62
CA VAL A 206 -21.66 -1.86 8.32
C VAL A 206 -20.27 -1.60 7.72
N MET A 207 -19.82 -0.34 7.70
CA MET A 207 -18.49 0.03 7.19
C MET A 207 -17.36 -0.63 7.99
N ARG A 208 -17.52 -0.74 9.31
CA ARG A 208 -16.60 -1.49 10.16
C ARG A 208 -16.66 -2.98 9.90
N MET A 209 -17.85 -3.58 9.76
CA MET A 209 -17.99 -5.01 9.46
C MET A 209 -17.26 -5.39 8.17
N TYR A 210 -17.41 -4.60 7.11
CA TYR A 210 -16.63 -4.76 5.86
C TYR A 210 -15.13 -4.56 6.07
N SER A 211 -14.72 -3.63 6.94
CA SER A 211 -13.30 -3.38 7.20
C SER A 211 -12.63 -4.49 8.02
N ASP A 212 -13.30 -4.98 9.07
CA ASP A 212 -12.87 -6.08 9.92
C ASP A 212 -12.81 -7.39 9.10
N ASP A 213 -13.78 -7.63 8.20
CA ASP A 213 -13.81 -8.79 7.29
C ASP A 213 -12.70 -8.76 6.22
N LEU A 214 -12.47 -7.61 5.56
CA LEU A 214 -11.41 -7.50 4.55
C LEU A 214 -10.03 -7.79 5.18
N ALA A 215 -9.77 -7.18 6.33
CA ALA A 215 -8.54 -7.39 7.09
C ALA A 215 -8.39 -8.87 7.54
N ALA A 216 -9.45 -9.48 8.08
CA ALA A 216 -9.43 -10.90 8.45
C ALA A 216 -9.21 -11.82 7.24
N THR A 217 -9.81 -11.50 6.08
CA THR A 217 -9.63 -12.27 4.84
C THR A 217 -8.17 -12.26 4.38
N LEU A 218 -7.49 -11.11 4.39
CA LEU A 218 -6.09 -11.02 3.94
C LEU A 218 -5.16 -11.84 4.84
N ALA A 219 -5.40 -11.86 6.15
CA ALA A 219 -4.70 -12.76 7.08
C ALA A 219 -4.94 -14.24 6.73
N ASN A 220 -6.21 -14.61 6.45
CA ASN A 220 -6.60 -15.99 6.14
C ASN A 220 -6.14 -16.48 4.75
N LYS A 221 -6.09 -15.60 3.73
CA LYS A 221 -5.47 -15.83 2.42
C LYS A 221 -3.93 -15.95 2.50
N GLY A 222 -3.33 -15.71 3.67
CA GLY A 222 -1.89 -15.88 3.91
C GLY A 222 -1.02 -14.74 3.40
N ILE A 223 -1.58 -13.54 3.21
CA ILE A 223 -0.87 -12.34 2.74
C ILE A 223 0.00 -11.78 3.87
N LYS A 224 1.17 -12.39 4.09
CA LYS A 224 2.05 -12.12 5.25
C LYS A 224 2.97 -10.91 5.10
N ASN A 225 3.31 -10.54 3.87
CA ASN A 225 4.18 -9.40 3.53
C ASN A 225 3.47 -8.03 3.70
N LEU A 226 2.17 -8.02 3.99
CA LEU A 226 1.40 -6.82 4.28
C LEU A 226 1.49 -6.49 5.78
N ALA A 227 2.19 -5.41 6.13
CA ALA A 227 2.31 -4.93 7.50
C ALA A 227 1.05 -4.21 7.99
N GLU A 228 0.47 -3.33 7.15
CA GLU A 228 -0.70 -2.51 7.51
C GLU A 228 -1.71 -2.43 6.37
N ILE A 229 -2.99 -2.26 6.72
CA ILE A 229 -4.05 -1.88 5.79
C ILE A 229 -4.89 -0.74 6.38
N ALA A 230 -5.05 0.34 5.62
CA ALA A 230 -5.94 1.46 5.94
C ALA A 230 -7.08 1.51 4.93
N ILE A 231 -8.30 1.32 5.43
CA ILE A 231 -9.54 1.28 4.67
C ILE A 231 -10.29 2.58 4.93
N PHE A 232 -10.51 3.35 3.86
CA PHE A 232 -11.23 4.62 3.87
C PHE A 232 -12.57 4.43 3.18
N LEU A 233 -13.66 4.73 3.87
CA LEU A 233 -15.02 4.63 3.35
C LEU A 233 -15.67 6.01 3.35
N LYS A 234 -16.08 6.47 2.16
CA LYS A 234 -16.81 7.73 1.98
C LYS A 234 -18.30 7.44 2.06
N ASP A 235 -18.92 7.91 3.13
CA ASP A 235 -20.35 7.75 3.43
C ASP A 235 -21.10 8.92 2.78
N GLU A 236 -21.47 8.77 1.50
CA GLU A 236 -22.09 9.86 0.72
C GLU A 236 -23.43 10.31 1.31
N TYR A 237 -24.16 9.43 2.01
CA TYR A 237 -25.44 9.77 2.61
C TYR A 237 -25.32 10.63 3.88
N ASN A 238 -24.22 10.49 4.63
CA ASN A 238 -23.95 11.27 5.85
C ASN A 238 -22.84 12.34 5.66
N ASP A 239 -22.46 12.66 4.41
CA ASP A 239 -21.48 13.68 4.00
C ASP A 239 -20.16 13.64 4.79
N ARG A 240 -19.50 12.47 4.79
CA ARG A 240 -18.26 12.25 5.57
C ARG A 240 -17.39 11.12 5.00
N SER A 241 -16.20 10.99 5.57
CA SER A 241 -15.34 9.81 5.41
C SER A 241 -15.01 9.19 6.75
N VAL A 242 -15.01 7.86 6.80
CA VAL A 242 -14.58 7.04 7.95
C VAL A 242 -13.32 6.28 7.55
N LYS A 243 -12.38 6.10 8.48
CA LYS A 243 -11.15 5.32 8.29
C LYS A 243 -11.03 4.26 9.38
N TYR A 244 -10.75 3.03 8.97
CA TYR A 244 -10.33 1.93 9.83
C TYR A 244 -8.91 1.51 9.43
N ALA A 245 -7.95 1.59 10.35
CA ALA A 245 -6.56 1.19 10.10
C ALA A 245 -6.18 -0.04 10.95
N TYR A 246 -5.48 -0.99 10.34
CA TYR A 246 -5.13 -2.28 10.92
C TYR A 246 -3.64 -2.57 10.77
N GLU A 247 -3.06 -3.16 11.82
CA GLU A 247 -1.69 -3.64 11.89
C GLU A 247 -1.70 -5.17 11.90
N TYR A 248 -0.90 -5.82 11.06
CA TYR A 248 -0.66 -7.26 11.16
C TYR A 248 0.23 -7.54 12.38
N LYS A 249 -0.18 -8.44 13.25
CA LYS A 249 0.62 -8.93 14.39
C LYS A 249 0.03 -10.25 14.90
N ASN A 250 0.82 -11.08 15.58
CA ASN A 250 0.32 -12.35 16.16
C ASN A 250 -0.45 -13.24 15.15
N ASN A 251 -0.05 -13.25 13.87
CA ASN A 251 -0.70 -13.97 12.76
C ASN A 251 -2.13 -13.50 12.41
N GLY A 252 -2.51 -12.26 12.69
CA GLY A 252 -3.78 -11.65 12.27
C GLY A 252 -3.72 -10.13 12.14
N PHE A 253 -4.73 -9.51 11.54
CA PHE A 253 -4.86 -8.05 11.54
C PHE A 253 -5.63 -7.57 12.78
N TYR A 254 -5.13 -6.48 13.39
CA TYR A 254 -5.71 -5.87 14.58
C TYR A 254 -5.88 -4.37 14.38
N ILE A 255 -7.04 -3.84 14.76
CA ILE A 255 -7.35 -2.43 14.63
C ILE A 255 -6.36 -1.57 15.44
N MET A 256 -5.81 -0.54 14.79
CA MET A 256 -4.82 0.38 15.34
C MET A 256 -5.43 1.76 15.58
N ASP A 257 -6.24 2.26 14.64
CA ASP A 257 -6.84 3.59 14.67
C ASP A 257 -8.19 3.61 13.94
N ILE A 258 -9.11 4.48 14.42
CA ILE A 258 -10.44 4.69 13.86
C ILE A 258 -10.71 6.20 13.84
N ALA A 259 -11.12 6.74 12.69
CA ALA A 259 -11.45 8.16 12.53
C ALA A 259 -12.72 8.37 11.70
N GLY A 260 -13.52 9.39 12.03
CA GLY A 260 -14.70 9.80 11.26
C GLY A 260 -16.04 9.15 11.65
N GLU A 261 -16.03 8.21 12.60
CA GLU A 261 -17.24 7.60 13.19
C GLU A 261 -18.24 8.61 13.78
#